data_AF-A0A7S4IUZ1-F1
#
_entry.id   AF-A0A7S4IUZ1-F1
#
_cell.length_a   1.000
_cell.length_b   1.000
_cell.length_c   1.000
_cell.angle_alpha   90.00
_cell.angle_beta   90.00
_cell.angle_gamma   90.00
#
_symmetry.space_group_name_H-M   'P 1'
#
loop_
_entity.id
_entity.type
_entity.pdbx_description
1 polymer ?
#
loop_
_entity_poly.entity_id
_entity_poly.type
_entity_poly.pdbx_seq_one_letter_code
_entity_poly.pdbx_strand_id
1 'polypeptide(L)'
;ADAVAGAMKDSLAKKVAAGALAKFSDALSQVLGGGSVPQGGQLSFACKADAMMIAFGESSPSTLKEKGVCVALFSVYYGSPPISPAAKEAAAKAFAELYV
;
A
#
# COMPACT_ATOMS: atom_id res chain seq x y z
N ALA A 1 14.76 4.57 -1.20
CA ALA A 1 13.80 3.62 -0.62
C ALA A 1 13.23 4.20 0.66
N ASP A 2 14.09 4.68 1.57
CA ASP A 2 13.72 5.11 2.92
C ASP A 2 12.63 6.18 2.98
N ALA A 3 12.66 7.19 2.10
CA ALA A 3 11.63 8.22 2.06
C ALA A 3 10.24 7.64 1.69
N VAL A 4 10.19 6.71 0.73
CA VAL A 4 8.95 6.04 0.31
C VAL A 4 8.47 5.11 1.41
N ALA A 5 9.36 4.29 1.97
CA ALA A 5 9.04 3.38 3.06
C ALA A 5 8.54 4.14 4.32
N GLY A 6 9.21 5.25 4.66
CA GLY A 6 8.82 6.13 5.76
C GLY A 6 7.44 6.76 5.55
N ALA A 7 7.19 7.38 4.38
CA ALA A 7 5.90 8.00 4.07
C ALA A 7 4.74 6.99 4.11
N MET A 8 4.96 5.77 3.63
CA MET A 8 3.97 4.70 3.69
C MET A 8 3.72 4.23 5.13
N LYS A 9 4.79 4.05 5.91
CA LYS A 9 4.68 3.74 7.34
C LYS A 9 3.88 4.80 8.08
N ASP A 10 4.17 6.08 7.87
CA ASP A 10 3.48 7.18 8.53
C ASP A 10 2.00 7.25 8.16
N SER A 11 1.68 7.00 6.89
CA SER A 11 0.30 6.95 6.39
C SER A 11 -0.53 5.85 7.06
N LEU A 12 0.12 4.74 7.44
CA LEU A 12 -0.51 3.59 8.08
C LEU A 12 -0.45 3.64 9.61
N ALA A 13 0.45 4.42 10.22
CA ALA A 13 0.75 4.36 11.65
C ALA A 13 -0.47 4.56 12.58
N LYS A 14 -1.46 5.36 12.16
CA LYS A 14 -2.69 5.60 12.93
C LYS A 14 -3.83 4.61 12.60
N LYS A 15 -3.61 3.69 11.67
CA LYS A 15 -4.64 2.80 11.09
C LYS A 15 -4.37 1.32 11.33
N VAL A 16 -3.13 0.96 11.69
CA VAL A 16 -2.73 -0.42 11.99
C VAL A 16 -2.03 -0.51 13.34
N ALA A 17 -2.06 -1.70 13.96
CA ALA A 17 -1.30 -1.95 15.18
C ALA A 17 0.21 -1.83 14.91
N ALA A 18 0.97 -1.34 15.90
CA ALA A 18 2.41 -1.09 15.77
C ALA A 18 3.21 -2.32 15.31
N GLY A 19 2.85 -3.52 15.78
CA GLY A 19 3.48 -4.77 15.36
C GLY A 19 3.25 -5.10 13.87
N ALA A 20 2.04 -4.89 13.37
CA ALA A 20 1.71 -5.06 11.96
C ALA A 20 2.40 -4.00 11.08
N LEU A 21 2.51 -2.77 11.61
CA LEU A 21 3.22 -1.67 10.95
C LEU A 21 4.71 -1.96 10.77
N ALA A 22 5.36 -2.52 11.80
CA ALA A 22 6.76 -2.90 11.74
C ALA A 22 6.98 -3.96 10.64
N LYS A 23 6.17 -5.03 10.63
CA LYS A 23 6.27 -6.08 9.61
C LYS A 23 5.99 -5.57 8.20
N PHE A 24 5.05 -4.64 8.03
CA PHE A 24 4.82 -3.96 6.76
C PHE A 24 6.07 -3.19 6.31
N SER A 25 6.67 -2.42 7.21
CA SER A 25 7.89 -1.65 6.95
C SER A 25 9.04 -2.57 6.54
N ASP A 26 9.21 -3.71 7.21
CA ASP A 26 10.25 -4.68 6.90
C ASP A 26 10.03 -5.32 5.52
N ALA A 27 8.80 -5.74 5.22
CA ALA A 27 8.44 -6.31 3.93
C ALA A 27 8.65 -5.32 2.77
N LEU A 28 8.29 -4.05 2.97
CA LEU A 28 8.49 -2.99 1.99
C LEU A 28 9.97 -2.70 1.77
N SER A 29 10.76 -2.58 2.84
CA SER A 29 12.21 -2.35 2.75
C SER A 29 12.93 -3.49 2.04
N GLN A 30 12.53 -4.74 2.31
CA GLN A 30 13.08 -5.92 1.63
C GLN A 30 12.86 -5.86 0.12
N VAL A 31 11.66 -5.46 -0.32
CA VAL A 31 11.30 -5.38 -1.73
C VAL A 31 11.98 -4.21 -2.44
N LEU A 32 12.16 -3.08 -1.75
CA LEU A 32 12.87 -1.91 -2.30
C LEU A 32 14.40 -2.06 -2.32
N GLY A 33 14.95 -3.09 -1.66
CA GLY A 33 16.37 -3.43 -1.71
C GLY A 33 17.33 -2.37 -1.15
N GLY A 34 16.85 -1.46 -0.30
CA GLY A 34 17.65 -0.38 0.29
C GLY A 34 18.15 0.70 -0.70
N GLY A 35 17.84 0.58 -2.00
CA GLY A 35 18.28 1.51 -3.05
C GLY A 35 17.38 2.74 -3.22
N SER A 36 17.69 3.62 -4.17
CA SER A 36 16.74 4.66 -4.60
C SER A 36 15.55 4.03 -5.34
N VAL A 37 14.38 4.69 -5.30
CA VAL A 37 13.24 4.29 -6.12
C VAL A 37 13.37 5.05 -7.45
N PRO A 38 13.77 4.40 -8.56
CA PRO A 38 13.93 5.08 -9.84
C PRO A 38 12.60 5.65 -10.34
N GLN A 39 12.67 6.74 -11.10
CA GLN A 39 11.51 7.25 -11.82
C GLN A 39 10.96 6.16 -12.75
N GLY A 40 9.63 6.00 -12.75
CA GLY A 40 8.96 4.93 -13.48
C GLY A 40 8.97 3.57 -12.76
N GLY A 41 9.64 3.45 -11.61
CA GLY A 41 9.56 2.27 -10.76
C GLY A 41 8.12 2.00 -10.30
N GLN A 42 7.70 0.75 -10.38
CA GLN A 42 6.33 0.34 -10.06
C GLN A 42 6.31 -0.41 -8.75
N LEU A 43 5.64 0.17 -7.75
CA LEU A 43 5.37 -0.48 -6.46
C LEU A 43 3.93 -0.96 -6.45
N SER A 44 3.76 -2.27 -6.30
CA SER A 44 2.46 -2.95 -6.39
C SER A 44 2.06 -3.52 -5.04
N PHE A 45 0.81 -3.28 -4.67
CA PHE A 45 0.16 -3.86 -3.49
C PHE A 45 -1.03 -4.68 -3.94
N ALA A 46 -1.05 -5.96 -3.57
CA ALA A 46 -2.18 -6.84 -3.85
C ALA A 46 -2.71 -7.43 -2.55
N CYS A 47 -4.02 -7.28 -2.33
CA CYS A 47 -4.69 -7.78 -1.14
C CYS A 47 -5.51 -9.02 -1.47
N LYS A 48 -5.28 -10.11 -0.73
CA LYS A 48 -6.03 -11.36 -0.84
C LYS A 48 -6.35 -11.88 0.57
N ALA A 49 -7.63 -11.81 0.95
CA ALA A 49 -8.08 -12.07 2.32
C ALA A 49 -7.25 -11.25 3.34
N ASP A 50 -6.67 -11.90 4.34
CA ASP A 50 -5.82 -11.27 5.36
C ASP A 50 -4.34 -11.16 4.98
N ALA A 51 -4.01 -11.34 3.69
CA ALA A 51 -2.65 -11.25 3.17
C ALA A 51 -2.49 -10.06 2.21
N MET A 52 -1.38 -9.35 2.37
CA MET A 52 -0.90 -8.33 1.44
C MET A 52 0.37 -8.84 0.75
N MET A 53 0.41 -8.76 -0.56
CA MET A 53 1.62 -8.98 -1.37
C MET A 53 2.17 -7.62 -1.80
N ILE A 54 3.47 -7.42 -1.61
CA ILE A 54 4.20 -6.19 -1.94
C ILE A 54 5.27 -6.56 -2.96
N ALA A 55 5.32 -5.87 -4.11
CA ALA A 55 6.31 -6.11 -5.16
C ALA A 55 6.82 -4.79 -5.75
N PHE A 56 8.08 -4.76 -6.20
CA PHE A 56 8.67 -3.63 -6.89
C PHE A 56 9.28 -4.06 -8.23
N GLY A 57 8.73 -3.55 -9.34
CA GLY A 57 9.07 -4.02 -10.68
C GLY A 57 8.83 -5.53 -10.82
N GLU A 58 9.82 -6.26 -11.31
CA GLU A 58 9.78 -7.72 -11.51
C GLU A 58 10.31 -8.50 -10.29
N SER A 59 10.52 -7.85 -9.13
CA SER A 59 11.00 -8.51 -7.92
C SER A 59 10.02 -9.60 -7.45
N SER A 60 10.55 -10.65 -6.82
CA SER A 60 9.70 -11.60 -6.09
C SER A 60 8.92 -10.87 -4.98
N PRO A 61 7.59 -11.05 -4.89
CA PRO A 61 6.78 -10.33 -3.93
C PRO A 61 7.06 -10.80 -2.50
N SER A 62 7.08 -9.86 -1.55
CA SER A 62 7.00 -10.17 -0.13
C SER A 62 5.54 -10.33 0.29
N THR A 63 5.23 -11.35 1.08
CA THR A 63 3.87 -11.62 1.56
C THR A 63 3.76 -11.33 3.06
N LEU A 64 2.89 -10.39 3.41
CA LEU A 64 2.55 -10.01 4.77
C LEU A 64 1.18 -10.58 5.16
N LYS A 65 1.14 -11.44 6.18
CA LYS A 65 -0.11 -12.03 6.70
C LYS A 65 -0.55 -11.29 7.97
N GLU A 66 -1.01 -10.05 7.80
CA GLU A 66 -1.43 -9.19 8.91
C GLU A 66 -2.84 -8.66 8.68
N LYS A 67 -3.73 -8.99 9.63
CA LYS A 67 -5.12 -8.53 9.59
C LYS A 67 -5.19 -7.01 9.63
N GLY A 68 -6.10 -6.44 8.84
CA GLY A 68 -6.37 -5.01 8.83
C GLY A 68 -5.39 -4.15 8.03
N VAL A 69 -4.20 -4.65 7.65
CA VAL A 69 -3.24 -3.85 6.87
C VAL A 69 -3.79 -3.52 5.47
N CYS A 70 -4.46 -4.46 4.83
CA CYS A 70 -5.15 -4.22 3.56
C CYS A 70 -6.25 -3.15 3.66
N VAL A 71 -7.12 -3.26 4.66
CA VAL A 71 -8.17 -2.28 4.90
C VAL A 71 -7.57 -0.90 5.19
N ALA A 72 -6.52 -0.85 6.00
CA ALA A 72 -5.81 0.39 6.29
C ALA A 72 -5.20 1.02 5.04
N LEU A 73 -4.54 0.24 4.17
CA LEU A 73 -3.99 0.73 2.91
C LEU A 73 -5.08 1.30 2.00
N PHE A 74 -6.19 0.58 1.82
CA PHE A 74 -7.32 1.10 1.04
C PHE A 74 -7.91 2.38 1.65
N SER A 75 -7.95 2.50 2.98
CA SER A 75 -8.42 3.73 3.64
C SER A 75 -7.50 4.94 3.40
N VAL A 76 -6.22 4.74 3.08
CA VAL A 76 -5.32 5.84 2.68
C VAL A 76 -5.73 6.41 1.32
N TYR A 77 -6.16 5.57 0.38
CA TYR A 77 -6.58 6.01 -0.96
C TYR A 77 -8.04 6.45 -1.03
N TYR A 78 -8.93 5.75 -0.33
CA TYR A 78 -10.38 5.92 -0.49
C TYR A 78 -11.09 6.47 0.76
N GLY A 79 -10.39 6.54 1.89
CA GLY A 79 -10.92 7.11 3.13
C GLY A 79 -11.02 8.63 3.10
N SER A 80 -11.05 9.24 4.28
CA SER A 80 -11.11 10.69 4.47
C SER A 80 -10.08 11.14 5.52
N PRO A 81 -9.14 12.05 5.19
CA PRO A 81 -8.84 12.56 3.84
C PRO A 81 -8.08 11.52 2.98
N PRO A 82 -8.35 11.41 1.67
CA PRO A 82 -7.61 10.53 0.77
C PRO A 82 -6.26 11.14 0.37
N ILE A 83 -5.24 10.31 0.16
CA ILE A 83 -3.93 10.78 -0.33
C ILE A 83 -3.98 11.28 -1.78
N SER A 84 -4.96 10.81 -2.56
CA SER A 84 -5.24 11.26 -3.93
C SER A 84 -6.75 11.39 -4.14
N PRO A 85 -7.31 12.62 -4.07
CA PRO A 85 -8.72 12.86 -4.36
C PRO A 85 -9.13 12.37 -5.75
N ALA A 86 -8.30 12.62 -6.77
CA ALA A 86 -8.55 12.19 -8.14
C ALA A 86 -8.66 10.66 -8.27
N ALA A 87 -7.80 9.91 -7.57
CA ALA A 87 -7.88 8.44 -7.58
C ALA A 87 -9.18 7.93 -6.94
N LYS A 88 -9.63 8.57 -5.86
CA LYS A 88 -10.90 8.24 -5.19
C LYS A 88 -12.09 8.53 -6.10
N GLU A 89 -12.13 9.69 -6.74
CA GLU A 89 -13.19 10.08 -7.66
C GLU A 89 -13.25 9.16 -8.89
N ALA A 90 -12.10 8.86 -9.50
CA ALA A 90 -12.03 7.95 -10.64
C ALA A 90 -12.55 6.54 -10.28
N ALA A 91 -12.17 6.01 -9.13
CA ALA A 91 -12.67 4.73 -8.64
C ALA A 91 -14.20 4.77 -8.42
N ALA A 92 -14.72 5.82 -7.78
CA ALA A 92 -16.15 5.97 -7.56
C ALA A 92 -16.94 6.02 -8.87
N LYS A 93 -16.45 6.77 -9.87
CA LYS A 93 -17.04 6.81 -11.21
C LYS A 93 -17.03 5.44 -11.88
N ALA A 94 -15.89 4.77 -11.90
CA ALA A 94 -15.76 3.45 -12.51
C ALA A 94 -16.68 2.41 -11.86
N PHE A 95 -16.83 2.43 -10.54
CA PHE A 95 -17.79 1.55 -9.86
C PHE A 95 -19.24 1.89 -10.24
N ALA A 96 -19.61 3.17 -10.31
CA ALA A 96 -20.95 3.56 -10.73
C ALA A 96 -21.30 3.04 -12.14
N GLU A 97 -20.35 3.08 -13.08
CA GLU A 97 -20.51 2.56 -14.44
C GLU A 97 -20.65 1.02 -14.52
N LEU A 98 -20.22 0.27 -13.50
CA LEU A 98 -20.38 -1.19 -13.46
C LEU A 98 -21.77 -1.66 -13.05
N TYR A 99 -22.56 -0.78 -12.42
CA TYR A 99 -23.90 -1.10 -11.90
C TYR A 99 -25.04 -0.53 -12.75
N VAL A 100 -24.72 0.04 -13.92
CA VAL A 100 -25.67 0.61 -14.91
C VAL A 100 -25.58 -0.21 -16.19
#